data_AF-A0A7X8IX21-F1
#
_entry.id   AF-A0A7X8IX21-F1
#
_cell.length_a   1.000
_cell.length_b   1.000
_cell.length_c   1.000
_cell.angle_alpha   90.00
_cell.angle_beta   90.00
_cell.angle_gamma   90.00
#
_symmetry.space_group_name_H-M   'P 1'
#
loop_
_entity.id
_entity.type
_entity.pdbx_description
1 polymer ?
#
loop_
_entity_poly.entity_id
_entity_poly.type
_entity_poly.pdbx_seq_one_letter_code
_entity_poly.pdbx_strand_id
1 'polypeptide(L)'
;MLSARGNPEVGLPLVDRLIKERNYNEAILVLAEYMTEHPEDFDGAQRRVRRIITMREGYNEQALELLDVIANEPTNDAKKLDMITSLESMEKNPNERTQNFIRNTKEAAQFTYYRARFDEIMDEGFALIEQGEYARAGFKFSEGYSFYKTEFDEEASPALVTEVNSRLGRLSMLLTGYQTLQAEVDAAAANAELQVREKNFSEIDASLS
;
A
#
# COMPACT_ATOMS: atom_id res chain seq x y z
N MET A 1 -3.21 -57.08 -11.47
CA MET A 1 -3.39 -55.99 -10.49
C MET A 1 -4.72 -55.33 -10.79
N LEU A 2 -5.70 -55.41 -9.89
CA LEU A 2 -6.98 -54.70 -10.03
C LEU A 2 -6.77 -53.22 -9.68
N SER A 3 -6.98 -52.33 -10.64
CA SER A 3 -7.11 -50.90 -10.38
C SER A 3 -8.48 -50.63 -9.76
N ALA A 4 -8.50 -50.21 -8.50
CA ALA A 4 -9.69 -49.66 -7.85
C ALA A 4 -10.00 -48.31 -8.50
N ARG A 5 -10.92 -48.33 -9.46
CA ARG A 5 -11.50 -47.13 -10.08
C ARG A 5 -12.45 -46.53 -9.05
N GLY A 6 -11.98 -45.53 -8.29
CA GLY A 6 -12.81 -44.79 -7.34
C GLY A 6 -14.03 -44.24 -8.06
N ASN A 7 -15.21 -44.54 -7.54
CA ASN A 7 -16.47 -44.00 -8.02
C ASN A 7 -16.39 -42.46 -7.91
N PRO A 8 -16.79 -41.66 -8.92
CA PRO A 8 -16.88 -40.22 -8.74
C PRO A 8 -17.78 -39.94 -7.52
N GLU A 9 -17.29 -39.16 -6.56
CA GLU A 9 -18.12 -38.69 -5.44
C GLU A 9 -19.23 -37.80 -6.02
N VAL A 10 -20.49 -38.16 -5.76
CA VAL A 10 -21.68 -37.41 -6.20
C VAL A 10 -22.49 -37.00 -4.97
N GLY A 11 -23.20 -35.86 -5.04
CA GLY A 11 -24.08 -35.38 -3.98
C GLY A 11 -23.32 -34.78 -2.78
N LEU A 12 -23.80 -35.02 -1.55
CA LEU A 12 -23.27 -34.37 -0.34
C LEU A 12 -21.77 -34.61 -0.04
N PRO A 13 -21.16 -35.77 -0.32
CA PRO A 13 -19.71 -35.94 -0.16
C PRO A 13 -18.90 -34.99 -1.05
N LEU A 14 -19.34 -34.77 -2.29
CA LEU A 14 -18.74 -33.80 -3.21
C LEU A 14 -18.88 -32.38 -2.65
N VAL A 15 -20.04 -32.02 -2.11
CA VAL A 15 -20.26 -30.73 -1.44
C VAL A 15 -19.30 -30.56 -0.27
N ASP A 16 -19.12 -31.56 0.59
CA ASP A 16 -18.23 -31.49 1.75
C ASP A 16 -16.77 -31.28 1.33
N ARG A 17 -16.34 -31.92 0.24
CA ARG A 17 -15.03 -31.70 -0.38
C ARG A 17 -14.90 -30.28 -0.92
N LEU A 18 -15.88 -29.79 -1.67
CA LEU A 18 -15.88 -28.42 -2.22
C LEU A 18 -15.85 -27.36 -1.12
N ILE A 19 -16.58 -27.56 -0.01
CA ILE A 19 -16.51 -26.69 1.17
C ILE A 19 -15.10 -26.72 1.77
N LYS A 20 -14.49 -27.90 1.92
CA LYS A 20 -13.12 -28.04 2.46
C LYS A 20 -12.09 -27.36 1.57
N GLU A 21 -12.30 -27.40 0.25
CA GLU A 21 -11.46 -26.73 -0.76
C GLU A 21 -11.78 -25.24 -0.92
N ARG A 22 -12.69 -24.68 -0.11
CA ARG A 22 -13.15 -23.27 -0.17
C ARG A 22 -13.76 -22.89 -1.52
N ASN A 23 -14.33 -23.86 -2.22
CA ASN A 23 -14.99 -23.68 -3.50
C ASN A 23 -16.50 -23.55 -3.30
N TYR A 24 -16.91 -22.50 -2.58
CA TYR A 24 -18.27 -22.35 -2.09
C TYR A 24 -19.29 -22.09 -3.18
N ASN A 25 -18.91 -21.38 -4.26
CA ASN A 25 -19.79 -21.16 -5.40
C ASN A 25 -20.19 -22.49 -6.07
N GLU A 26 -19.24 -23.38 -6.32
CA GLU A 26 -19.53 -24.71 -6.86
C GLU A 26 -20.30 -25.58 -5.86
N ALA A 27 -19.97 -25.50 -4.57
CA ALA A 27 -20.70 -26.23 -3.52
C ALA A 27 -22.19 -25.85 -3.46
N ILE A 28 -22.53 -24.56 -3.64
CA ILE A 28 -23.92 -24.08 -3.68
C ILE A 28 -24.67 -24.64 -4.90
N LEU A 29 -24.03 -24.69 -6.07
CA LEU A 29 -24.64 -25.23 -7.29
C LEU A 29 -24.96 -26.72 -7.14
N VAL A 30 -23.99 -27.50 -6.64
CA VAL A 30 -24.17 -28.94 -6.37
C VAL A 30 -25.25 -29.16 -5.29
N LEU A 31 -25.33 -28.32 -4.26
CA LEU A 31 -26.38 -28.39 -3.24
C LEU A 31 -27.78 -28.13 -3.84
N ALA A 32 -27.91 -27.16 -4.74
CA ALA A 32 -29.19 -26.84 -5.38
C ALA A 32 -29.71 -28.00 -6.26
N GLU A 33 -28.82 -28.63 -7.02
CA GLU A 33 -29.13 -29.84 -7.79
C GLU A 33 -29.53 -30.99 -6.86
N TYR A 34 -28.72 -31.26 -5.84
CA TYR A 34 -28.98 -32.31 -4.85
C TYR A 34 -30.34 -32.14 -4.15
N MET A 35 -30.71 -30.93 -3.75
CA MET A 35 -32.00 -30.64 -3.10
C MET A 35 -33.21 -30.86 -4.03
N THR A 36 -33.00 -30.76 -5.35
CA THR A 36 -34.04 -31.01 -6.35
C THR A 36 -34.24 -32.51 -6.55
N GLU A 37 -33.15 -33.29 -6.54
CA GLU A 37 -33.16 -34.74 -6.72
C GLU A 37 -33.56 -35.50 -5.45
N HIS A 38 -33.24 -34.95 -4.27
CA HIS A 38 -33.40 -35.57 -2.96
C HIS A 38 -34.12 -34.66 -1.96
N PRO A 39 -35.40 -34.31 -2.21
CA PRO A 39 -36.16 -33.43 -1.30
C PRO A 39 -36.32 -34.00 0.12
N GLU A 40 -36.21 -35.32 0.29
CA GLU A 40 -36.25 -36.01 1.58
C GLU A 40 -35.04 -35.73 2.48
N ASP A 41 -33.88 -35.38 1.91
CA ASP A 41 -32.66 -35.00 2.66
C ASP A 41 -32.42 -33.49 2.66
N PHE A 42 -33.50 -32.71 2.63
CA PHE A 42 -33.46 -31.26 2.70
C PHE A 42 -32.69 -30.74 3.91
N ASP A 43 -32.87 -31.36 5.09
CA ASP A 43 -32.16 -30.98 6.31
C ASP A 43 -30.63 -31.17 6.19
N GLY A 44 -30.20 -32.23 5.50
CA GLY A 44 -28.79 -32.52 5.22
C GLY A 44 -28.13 -31.46 4.34
N ALA A 45 -28.84 -31.03 3.31
CA ALA A 45 -28.41 -29.94 2.43
C ALA A 45 -28.43 -28.59 3.17
N GLN A 46 -29.47 -28.29 3.94
CA GLN A 46 -29.62 -27.03 4.66
C GLN A 46 -28.50 -26.81 5.69
N ARG A 47 -28.03 -27.87 6.37
CA ARG A 47 -26.86 -27.76 7.28
C ARG A 47 -25.60 -27.28 6.56
N ARG A 48 -25.37 -27.72 5.32
CA ARG A 48 -24.20 -27.33 4.51
C ARG A 48 -24.34 -25.92 3.95
N VAL A 49 -25.55 -25.53 3.55
CA VAL A 49 -25.85 -24.13 3.21
C VAL A 49 -25.52 -23.21 4.38
N ARG A 50 -25.96 -23.53 5.60
CA ARG A 50 -25.63 -22.74 6.81
C ARG A 50 -24.12 -22.65 7.03
N ARG A 51 -23.39 -23.76 6.86
CA ARG A 51 -21.92 -23.76 6.98
C ARG A 51 -21.24 -22.83 5.97
N ILE A 52 -21.70 -22.82 4.72
CA ILE A 52 -21.18 -21.90 3.69
C ILE A 52 -21.49 -20.44 4.06
N ILE A 53 -22.69 -20.16 4.54
CA ILE A 53 -23.09 -18.81 4.99
C ILE A 53 -22.17 -18.32 6.12
N THR A 54 -21.94 -19.13 7.16
CA THR A 54 -21.05 -18.75 8.28
C THR A 54 -19.62 -18.45 7.81
N MET A 55 -19.10 -19.21 6.84
CA MET A 55 -17.77 -18.91 6.27
C MET A 55 -17.75 -17.59 5.51
N ARG A 56 -18.84 -17.22 4.82
CA ARG A 56 -18.98 -15.95 4.11
C ARG A 56 -19.24 -14.77 5.05
N GLU A 57 -19.89 -15.00 6.19
CA GLU A 57 -20.01 -13.98 7.25
C GLU A 57 -18.63 -13.61 7.80
N GLY A 58 -17.77 -14.60 8.06
CA GLY A 58 -16.39 -14.34 8.48
C GLY A 58 -15.56 -13.57 7.43
N TYR A 59 -15.81 -13.80 6.13
CA TYR A 59 -15.21 -12.98 5.08
C TYR A 59 -15.64 -11.50 5.20
N ASN A 60 -16.95 -11.25 5.39
CA ASN A 60 -17.47 -9.89 5.50
C ASN A 60 -16.91 -9.17 6.74
N GLU A 61 -16.72 -9.87 7.86
CA GLU A 61 -16.11 -9.31 9.07
C GLU A 61 -14.67 -8.86 8.80
N GLN A 62 -13.84 -9.72 8.20
CA GLN A 62 -12.45 -9.36 7.85
C GLN A 62 -12.39 -8.26 6.80
N ALA A 63 -13.34 -8.24 5.86
CA ALA A 63 -13.44 -7.19 4.85
C ALA A 63 -13.74 -5.83 5.49
N LEU A 64 -14.65 -5.77 6.46
CA LEU A 64 -14.96 -4.54 7.20
C LEU A 64 -13.77 -4.09 8.05
N GLU A 65 -13.07 -5.01 8.70
CA GLU A 65 -11.86 -4.70 9.47
C GLU A 65 -10.76 -4.11 8.56
N LEU A 66 -10.58 -4.66 7.35
CA LEU A 66 -9.62 -4.13 6.38
C LEU A 66 -9.97 -2.70 5.97
N LEU A 67 -11.25 -2.38 5.75
CA LEU A 67 -11.66 -1.01 5.45
C LEU A 67 -11.34 -0.04 6.58
N ASP A 68 -11.49 -0.49 7.83
CA ASP A 68 -11.12 0.30 9.01
C ASP A 68 -9.61 0.56 9.07
N VAL A 69 -8.79 -0.47 8.85
CA VAL A 69 -7.33 -0.35 8.81
C VAL A 69 -6.87 0.56 7.67
N ILE A 70 -7.52 0.49 6.51
CA ILE A 70 -7.22 1.41 5.39
C ILE A 70 -7.47 2.86 5.81
N ALA A 71 -8.58 3.13 6.48
CA ALA A 71 -8.96 4.47 6.90
C ALA A 71 -8.11 5.01 8.07
N ASN A 72 -7.83 4.19 9.07
CA ASN A 72 -7.27 4.63 10.34
C ASN A 72 -5.76 4.36 10.49
N GLU A 73 -5.21 3.41 9.73
CA GLU A 73 -3.79 3.07 9.75
C GLU A 73 -3.18 3.22 8.33
N PRO A 74 -3.19 4.44 7.76
CA PRO A 74 -2.91 4.66 6.35
C PRO A 74 -1.50 4.22 5.92
N THR A 75 -0.52 4.24 6.82
CA THR A 75 0.88 3.85 6.52
C THR A 75 1.24 2.41 6.92
N ASN A 76 0.30 1.62 7.46
CA ASN A 76 0.54 0.25 7.88
C ASN A 76 0.34 -0.78 6.74
N ASP A 77 1.19 -0.70 5.71
CA ASP A 77 1.07 -1.52 4.51
C ASP A 77 1.22 -3.02 4.79
N ALA A 78 2.10 -3.40 5.73
CA ALA A 78 2.28 -4.80 6.10
C ALA A 78 0.96 -5.42 6.60
N LYS A 79 0.26 -4.73 7.52
CA LYS A 79 -1.02 -5.19 8.04
C LYS A 79 -2.09 -5.26 6.94
N LYS A 80 -2.16 -4.25 6.05
CA LYS A 80 -3.11 -4.24 4.92
C LYS A 80 -2.86 -5.41 3.97
N LEU A 81 -1.60 -5.67 3.59
CA LEU A 81 -1.22 -6.75 2.70
C LEU A 81 -1.51 -8.13 3.31
N ASP A 82 -1.25 -8.30 4.60
CA ASP A 82 -1.56 -9.53 5.33
C ASP A 82 -3.08 -9.80 5.34
N MET A 83 -3.88 -8.77 5.61
CA MET A 83 -5.35 -8.87 5.59
C MET A 83 -5.91 -9.13 4.20
N ILE A 84 -5.37 -8.49 3.16
CA ILE A 84 -5.75 -8.75 1.76
C ILE A 84 -5.42 -10.19 1.38
N THR A 85 -4.23 -10.67 1.72
CA THR A 85 -3.80 -12.06 1.47
C THR A 85 -4.69 -13.05 2.22
N SER A 86 -5.06 -12.74 3.47
CA SER A 86 -6.02 -13.51 4.26
C SER A 86 -7.34 -13.66 3.52
N LEU A 87 -7.95 -12.54 3.10
CA LEU A 87 -9.22 -12.51 2.36
C LEU A 87 -9.15 -13.28 1.04
N GLU A 88 -8.10 -13.10 0.25
CA GLU A 88 -7.88 -13.83 -1.00
C GLU A 88 -7.78 -15.34 -0.79
N SER A 89 -7.27 -15.78 0.37
CA SER A 89 -7.20 -17.20 0.70
C SER A 89 -8.56 -17.81 1.07
N MET A 90 -9.52 -17.01 1.55
CA MET A 90 -10.77 -17.52 2.16
C MET A 90 -11.73 -18.19 1.16
N GLU A 91 -11.67 -17.82 -0.11
CA GLU A 91 -12.48 -18.42 -1.18
C GLU A 91 -11.60 -18.65 -2.42
N LYS A 92 -11.52 -19.89 -2.89
CA LYS A 92 -10.64 -20.27 -4.03
C LYS A 92 -11.14 -19.68 -5.35
N ASN A 93 -12.45 -19.62 -5.52
CA ASN A 93 -13.13 -19.14 -6.72
C ASN A 93 -14.14 -18.05 -6.32
N PRO A 94 -13.67 -16.86 -5.90
CA PRO A 94 -14.53 -15.78 -5.46
C PRO A 94 -15.44 -15.32 -6.60
N ASN A 95 -16.66 -14.90 -6.27
CA ASN A 95 -17.56 -14.30 -7.28
C ASN A 95 -17.02 -12.92 -7.73
N GLU A 96 -17.55 -12.41 -8.84
CA GLU A 96 -17.11 -11.14 -9.42
C GLU A 96 -17.18 -9.97 -8.42
N ARG A 97 -18.23 -9.93 -7.58
CA ARG A 97 -18.37 -8.89 -6.54
C ARG A 97 -17.20 -8.93 -5.54
N THR A 98 -16.79 -10.12 -5.14
CA THR A 98 -15.68 -10.34 -4.18
C THR A 98 -14.34 -9.97 -4.82
N GLN A 99 -14.13 -10.35 -6.09
CA GLN A 99 -12.94 -9.95 -6.85
C GLN A 99 -12.86 -8.43 -7.00
N ASN A 100 -13.98 -7.78 -7.36
CA ASN A 100 -14.07 -6.33 -7.48
C ASN A 100 -13.82 -5.63 -6.14
N PHE A 101 -14.33 -6.18 -5.03
CA PHE A 101 -14.04 -5.66 -3.69
C PHE A 101 -12.55 -5.69 -3.39
N ILE A 102 -11.86 -6.83 -3.59
CA ILE A 102 -10.42 -6.94 -3.33
C ILE A 102 -9.62 -5.96 -4.19
N ARG A 103 -9.94 -5.85 -5.49
CA ARG A 103 -9.26 -4.90 -6.39
C ARG A 103 -9.45 -3.46 -5.92
N ASN A 104 -10.69 -3.02 -5.71
CA ASN A 104 -10.99 -1.65 -5.28
C ASN A 104 -10.36 -1.35 -3.91
N THR A 105 -10.27 -2.35 -3.03
CA THR A 105 -9.66 -2.21 -1.70
C THR A 105 -8.15 -2.06 -1.78
N LYS A 106 -7.48 -2.78 -2.69
CA LYS A 106 -6.06 -2.59 -2.99
C LYS A 106 -5.77 -1.17 -3.51
N GLU A 107 -6.59 -0.69 -4.45
CA GLU A 107 -6.50 0.68 -4.98
C GLU A 107 -6.70 1.73 -3.87
N ALA A 108 -7.71 1.55 -3.02
CA ALA A 108 -7.97 2.45 -1.90
C ALA A 108 -6.85 2.43 -0.85
N ALA A 109 -6.30 1.25 -0.55
CA ALA A 109 -5.16 1.08 0.35
C ALA A 109 -3.94 1.85 -0.16
N GLN A 110 -3.61 1.70 -1.44
CA GLN A 110 -2.51 2.40 -2.10
C GLN A 110 -2.71 3.91 -2.10
N PHE A 111 -3.91 4.38 -2.46
CA PHE A 111 -4.24 5.81 -2.45
C PHE A 111 -4.06 6.41 -1.05
N THR A 112 -4.59 5.74 -0.04
CA THR A 112 -4.55 6.23 1.34
C THR A 112 -3.13 6.21 1.91
N TYR A 113 -2.32 5.22 1.52
CA TYR A 113 -0.89 5.17 1.84
C TYR A 113 -0.13 6.36 1.24
N TYR A 114 -0.24 6.57 -0.07
CA TYR A 114 0.47 7.67 -0.72
C TYR A 114 -0.01 9.04 -0.23
N ARG A 115 -1.30 9.18 0.12
CA ARG A 115 -1.80 10.40 0.74
C ARG A 115 -1.13 10.69 2.09
N ALA A 116 -1.04 9.70 2.97
CA ALA A 116 -0.38 9.88 4.26
C ALA A 116 1.13 10.14 4.10
N ARG A 117 1.80 9.41 3.22
CA ARG A 117 3.23 9.65 2.91
C ARG A 117 3.46 11.03 2.30
N PHE A 118 2.54 11.52 1.47
CA PHE A 118 2.59 12.89 0.96
C PHE A 118 2.51 13.90 2.09
N ASP A 119 1.54 13.75 2.99
CA ASP A 119 1.37 14.67 4.13
C ASP A 119 2.62 14.65 5.03
N GLU A 120 3.20 13.48 5.32
CA GLU A 120 4.48 13.34 6.05
C GLU A 120 5.66 14.05 5.34
N ILE A 121 5.80 13.86 4.02
CA ILE A 121 6.84 14.54 3.22
C ILE A 121 6.69 16.05 3.29
N MET A 122 5.46 16.54 3.22
CA MET A 122 5.17 17.98 3.27
C MET A 122 5.52 18.55 4.64
N ASP A 123 5.06 17.91 5.72
CA ASP A 123 5.32 18.34 7.10
C ASP A 123 6.82 18.37 7.42
N GLU A 124 7.54 17.29 7.10
CA GLU A 124 9.00 17.22 7.29
C GLU A 124 9.73 18.27 6.44
N GLY A 125 9.30 18.48 5.20
CA GLY A 125 9.88 19.49 4.31
C GLY A 125 9.69 20.91 4.83
N PHE A 126 8.51 21.23 5.37
CA PHE A 126 8.26 22.53 6.01
C PHE A 126 9.09 22.73 7.27
N ALA A 127 9.24 21.70 8.12
CA ALA A 127 10.10 21.77 9.29
C ALA A 127 11.58 22.05 8.93
N LEU A 128 12.06 21.49 7.82
CA LEU A 128 13.41 21.77 7.29
C LEU A 128 13.55 23.22 6.80
N ILE A 129 12.51 23.78 6.17
CA ILE A 129 12.46 25.19 5.76
C ILE A 129 12.55 26.10 6.99
N GLU A 130 11.80 25.82 8.06
CA GLU A 130 11.84 26.60 9.30
C GLU A 130 13.23 26.60 9.96
N GLN A 131 14.01 25.54 9.75
CA GLN A 131 15.39 25.41 10.22
C GLN A 131 16.43 26.05 9.27
N GLY A 132 16.00 26.63 8.14
CA GLY A 132 16.87 27.17 7.10
C GLY A 132 17.56 26.10 6.23
N GLU A 133 17.20 24.83 6.38
CA GLU A 133 17.79 23.70 5.67
C GLU A 133 17.15 23.50 4.29
N TYR A 134 17.14 24.54 3.46
CA TYR A 134 16.44 24.57 2.17
C TYR A 134 16.84 23.45 1.21
N ALA A 135 18.13 23.10 1.14
CA ALA A 135 18.58 22.01 0.28
C ALA A 135 17.98 20.66 0.73
N ARG A 136 17.97 20.40 2.05
CA ARG A 136 17.38 19.18 2.62
C ARG A 136 15.87 19.15 2.42
N ALA A 137 15.19 20.29 2.57
CA ALA A 137 13.77 20.41 2.26
C ALA A 137 13.47 20.06 0.80
N GLY A 138 14.28 20.55 -0.14
CA GLY A 138 14.15 20.23 -1.56
C GLY A 138 14.30 18.74 -1.86
N PHE A 139 15.28 18.08 -1.24
CA PHE A 139 15.41 16.61 -1.33
C PHE A 139 14.21 15.90 -0.71
N LYS A 140 13.71 16.36 0.44
CA LYS A 140 12.54 15.76 1.10
C LYS A 140 11.31 15.80 0.20
N PHE A 141 10.97 16.96 -0.37
CA PHE A 141 9.85 17.07 -1.31
C PHE A 141 10.01 16.18 -2.55
N SER A 142 11.26 15.95 -2.98
CA SER A 142 11.53 15.10 -4.14
C SER A 142 11.22 13.63 -3.92
N GLU A 143 11.12 13.17 -2.67
CA GLU A 143 10.67 11.81 -2.34
C GLU A 143 9.26 11.54 -2.89
N GLY A 144 8.40 12.56 -2.99
CA GLY A 144 7.03 12.42 -3.49
C GLY A 144 6.94 12.01 -4.97
N TYR A 145 8.01 12.19 -5.76
CA TYR A 145 8.02 11.81 -7.17
C TYR A 145 8.08 10.29 -7.41
N SER A 146 8.34 9.49 -6.36
CA SER A 146 8.26 8.03 -6.48
C SER A 146 6.83 7.50 -6.40
N PHE A 147 5.86 8.30 -5.94
CA PHE A 147 4.47 7.86 -5.85
C PHE A 147 3.93 7.54 -7.24
N TYR A 148 3.30 6.37 -7.37
CA TYR A 148 2.75 5.86 -8.63
C TYR A 148 3.77 5.73 -9.78
N LYS A 149 5.08 5.72 -9.48
CA LYS A 149 6.11 5.76 -10.52
C LYS A 149 6.13 4.50 -11.37
N THR A 150 5.91 3.33 -10.75
CA THR A 150 5.85 2.05 -11.44
C THR A 150 4.67 2.01 -12.41
N GLU A 151 3.49 2.37 -11.94
CA GLU A 151 2.26 2.42 -12.75
C GLU A 151 2.41 3.41 -13.90
N PHE A 152 2.98 4.58 -13.62
CA PHE A 152 3.29 5.58 -14.65
C PHE A 152 4.25 5.03 -15.72
N ASP A 153 5.31 4.31 -15.32
CA ASP A 153 6.29 3.75 -16.25
C ASP A 153 5.71 2.64 -17.12
N GLU A 154 4.74 1.89 -16.60
CA GLU A 154 4.06 0.79 -17.31
C GLU A 154 2.94 1.26 -18.24
N GLU A 155 2.18 2.29 -17.84
CA GLU A 155 0.99 2.74 -18.57
C GLU A 155 1.23 3.90 -19.53
N ALA A 156 2.22 4.75 -19.26
CA ALA A 156 2.47 5.93 -20.07
C ALA A 156 3.23 5.62 -21.37
N SER A 157 3.13 6.52 -22.34
CA SER A 157 3.92 6.40 -23.57
C SER A 157 5.43 6.47 -23.28
N PRO A 158 6.29 5.71 -23.98
CA PRO A 158 7.74 5.74 -23.76
C PRO A 158 8.37 7.13 -23.89
N ALA A 159 7.82 7.99 -24.75
CA ALA A 159 8.27 9.36 -24.92
C ALA A 159 8.01 10.20 -23.66
N LEU A 160 6.82 10.07 -23.07
CA LEU A 160 6.46 10.78 -21.83
C LEU A 160 7.29 10.27 -20.64
N VAL A 161 7.49 8.95 -20.52
CA VAL A 161 8.36 8.35 -19.49
C VAL A 161 9.78 8.92 -19.59
N THR A 162 10.34 8.95 -20.80
CA THR A 162 11.68 9.51 -21.04
C THR A 162 11.76 10.98 -20.66
N GLU A 163 10.75 11.77 -21.02
CA GLU A 163 10.69 13.19 -20.69
C GLU A 163 10.65 13.43 -19.17
N VAL A 164 9.75 12.75 -18.45
CA VAL A 164 9.62 12.87 -17.00
C VAL A 164 10.90 12.45 -16.29
N ASN A 165 11.48 11.31 -16.67
CA ASN A 165 12.75 10.85 -16.09
C ASN A 165 13.89 11.85 -16.33
N SER A 166 13.96 12.48 -17.51
CA SER A 166 14.95 13.53 -17.80
C SER A 166 14.75 14.76 -16.91
N ARG A 167 13.49 15.20 -16.70
CA ARG A 167 13.16 16.32 -15.82
C ARG A 167 13.50 16.03 -14.36
N LEU A 168 13.18 14.84 -13.86
CA LEU A 168 13.52 14.40 -12.50
C LEU A 168 15.04 14.30 -12.30
N GLY A 169 15.77 13.78 -13.29
CA GLY A 169 17.23 13.76 -13.28
C GLY A 169 17.82 15.18 -13.22
N ARG A 170 17.27 16.12 -13.99
CA ARG A 170 17.67 17.54 -13.94
C ARG A 170 17.39 18.18 -12.58
N LEU A 171 16.23 17.89 -11.98
CA LEU A 171 15.90 18.39 -10.64
C LEU A 171 16.90 17.90 -9.59
N SER A 172 17.26 16.62 -9.62
CA SER A 172 18.26 16.04 -8.71
C SER A 172 19.63 16.72 -8.84
N MET A 173 20.07 17.00 -10.07
CA MET A 173 21.31 17.77 -10.30
C MET A 173 21.22 19.20 -9.75
N LEU A 174 20.08 19.87 -9.93
CA LEU A 174 19.87 21.24 -9.41
C LEU A 174 19.87 21.27 -7.88
N LEU A 175 19.24 20.30 -7.22
CA LEU A 175 19.23 20.19 -5.77
C LEU A 175 20.64 19.95 -5.21
N THR A 176 21.40 19.05 -5.83
CA THR A 176 22.81 18.80 -5.46
C THR A 176 23.67 20.06 -5.64
N GLY A 177 23.50 20.78 -6.76
CA GLY A 177 24.22 22.03 -7.01
C GLY A 177 23.87 23.12 -5.99
N TYR A 178 22.58 23.23 -5.64
CA TYR A 178 22.12 24.17 -4.62
C TYR A 178 22.66 23.83 -3.23
N GLN A 179 22.71 22.55 -2.86
CA GLN A 179 23.29 22.11 -1.60
C GLN A 179 24.76 22.52 -1.46
N THR A 180 25.55 22.34 -2.52
CA THR A 180 26.95 22.78 -2.54
C THR A 180 27.05 24.30 -2.40
N LEU A 181 26.25 25.06 -3.15
CA LEU A 181 26.26 26.53 -3.08
C LEU A 181 25.85 27.03 -1.69
N GLN A 182 24.85 26.40 -1.06
CA GLN A 182 24.42 26.75 0.29
C GLN A 182 25.55 26.55 1.30
N ALA A 183 26.24 25.41 1.24
CA ALA A 183 27.37 25.14 2.12
C ALA A 183 28.53 26.15 1.94
N GLU A 184 28.81 26.57 0.70
CA GLU A 184 29.83 27.61 0.42
C GLU A 184 29.44 28.97 1.01
N VAL A 185 28.17 29.36 0.88
CA VAL A 185 27.64 30.61 1.44
C VAL A 185 27.67 30.58 2.96
N ASP A 186 27.24 29.48 3.58
CA ASP A 186 27.24 29.32 5.04
C ASP A 186 28.67 29.40 5.61
N ALA A 187 29.64 28.75 4.95
CA ALA A 187 31.05 28.83 5.33
C ALA A 187 31.62 30.25 5.17
N ALA A 188 31.27 30.96 4.10
CA ALA A 188 31.68 32.34 3.89
C ALA A 188 31.08 33.29 4.95
N ALA A 189 29.81 33.11 5.31
CA ALA A 189 29.14 33.87 6.35
C ALA A 189 29.80 33.65 7.73
N ALA A 190 30.04 32.39 8.11
CA ALA A 190 30.72 32.06 9.37
C ALA A 190 32.12 32.67 9.46
N ASN A 191 32.89 32.63 8.37
CA ASN A 191 34.21 33.26 8.31
C ASN A 191 34.13 34.79 8.46
N ALA A 192 33.14 35.43 7.84
CA ALA A 192 32.93 36.87 7.96
C ALA A 192 32.57 37.27 9.41
N GLU A 193 31.71 36.50 10.07
CA GLU A 193 31.35 36.72 11.48
C GLU A 193 32.56 36.60 12.42
N LEU A 194 33.42 35.61 12.22
CA LEU A 194 34.67 35.44 12.98
C LEU A 194 35.59 36.66 12.81
N GLN A 195 35.79 37.13 11.57
CA GLN A 195 36.65 38.29 11.31
C GLN A 195 36.11 39.58 11.95
N VAL A 196 34.79 39.79 11.93
CA VAL A 196 34.17 40.94 12.61
C VAL A 196 34.38 40.84 14.12
N ARG A 197 34.21 39.66 14.69
CA ARG A 197 34.42 39.42 16.13
C ARG A 197 35.87 39.66 16.54
N GLU A 198 36.84 39.14 15.80
CA GLU A 198 38.27 39.35 16.05
C GLU A 198 38.66 40.82 15.97
N LYS A 199 38.18 41.55 14.96
CA LYS A 199 38.41 43.00 14.86
C LYS A 199 37.87 43.75 16.07
N ASN A 200 36.64 43.46 16.47
CA ASN A 200 36.03 44.12 17.63
C ASN A 200 36.82 43.86 18.93
N PHE A 201 37.37 42.66 19.13
CA PHE A 201 38.24 42.39 20.28
C PHE A 201 39.56 43.17 20.20
N SER A 202 40.18 43.23 19.01
CA SER A 202 41.44 43.97 18.84
C SER A 202 41.29 45.49 19.06
N GLU A 203 40.14 46.07 18.69
CA GLU A 203 39.85 47.49 18.91
C GLU A 203 39.56 47.82 20.39
N ILE A 204 38.94 46.89 21.12
CA ILE A 204 38.73 47.04 22.57
C ILE A 204 40.07 47.01 23.31
N ASP A 205 40.96 46.06 23.01
CA ASP A 205 42.28 45.97 23.64
C ASP A 205 43.16 47.20 23.33
N ALA A 206 43.07 47.73 22.11
CA ALA A 206 43.76 48.96 21.72
C ALA A 206 43.21 50.23 22.40
N SER A 207 41.96 50.21 22.88
CA SER A 207 41.33 51.33 23.59
C SER A 207 41.58 51.34 25.11
N LEU A 208 42.09 50.22 25.65
CA LEU A 208 42.39 50.01 27.07
C LEU A 208 43.90 50.07 27.39
N SER A 209 44.75 50.23 26.37
CA SER A 209 46.21 50.38 26.47
C SER A 209 46.67 51.82 26.24
#